data_AF-W7DT08-F1
#
_entry.id   AF-W7DT08-F1
#
_cell.length_a   1.000
_cell.length_b   1.000
_cell.length_c   1.000
_cell.angle_alpha   90.00
_cell.angle_beta   90.00
_cell.angle_gamma   90.00
#
_symmetry.space_group_name_H-M   'P 1'
#
loop_
_entity.id
_entity.type
_entity.pdbx_description
1 polymer ?
#
loop_
_entity_poly.entity_id
_entity_poly.type
_entity_poly.pdbx_seq_one_letter_code
_entity_poly.pdbx_strand_id
1 'polypeptide(L)'
;MAMEGLVYRQRGAGTFVMKNALINKQDASLRDYEGLTKMMGEEHISSQIIEFQILFPDEKIQEQLLIKKNQPVYSIIRLRLLDNKPYVLEHTIMPVDLVHGLSEEILNHSIYTYLKETLGYVLSGAFRKINADKPSQYDKMYLDCKEHDPVLEVEQVVYLKDGRPIEYSRSRHRYDTRSFIMLDHREQ
;
A
#
# COMPACT_ATOMS: atom_id res chain seq x y z
N MET A 1 11.45 11.85 -3.07
CA MET A 1 11.09 12.42 -4.38
C MET A 1 12.06 11.93 -5.45
N ALA A 2 11.71 10.83 -6.12
CA ALA A 2 12.26 10.45 -7.42
C ALA A 2 11.30 9.41 -8.02
N MET A 3 10.11 9.87 -8.44
CA MET A 3 9.44 9.12 -9.51
C MET A 3 10.38 9.22 -10.70
N GLU A 4 10.94 8.10 -11.14
CA GLU A 4 11.71 8.00 -12.39
C GLU A 4 10.77 8.34 -13.55
N GLY A 5 10.52 9.63 -13.71
CA GLY A 5 9.66 10.22 -14.71
C GLY A 5 10.51 10.73 -15.85
N LEU A 6 10.61 9.92 -16.90
CA LEU A 6 10.76 10.40 -18.28
C LEU A 6 11.97 11.32 -18.51
N VAL A 7 13.16 10.77 -18.36
CA VAL A 7 14.35 11.30 -18.99
C VAL A 7 14.29 10.96 -20.49
N TYR A 8 14.09 11.95 -21.35
CA TYR A 8 14.35 11.76 -22.78
C TYR A 8 15.68 12.41 -23.16
N ARG A 9 16.48 11.67 -23.94
CA ARG A 9 17.82 12.07 -24.32
C ARG A 9 17.79 12.54 -25.77
N GLN A 10 17.95 13.84 -25.99
CA GLN A 10 18.04 14.40 -27.34
C GLN A 10 19.50 14.49 -27.74
N ARG A 11 19.88 13.80 -28.82
CA ARG A 11 21.28 13.72 -29.28
C ARG A 11 21.80 15.13 -29.57
N GLY A 12 22.78 15.59 -28.79
CA GLY A 12 23.38 16.93 -28.89
C GLY A 12 22.78 18.02 -27.99
N ALA A 13 21.65 17.79 -27.32
CA ALA A 13 20.96 18.81 -26.50
C ALA A 13 20.86 18.48 -25.00
N GLY A 14 21.24 17.26 -24.59
CA GLY A 14 21.26 16.85 -23.20
C GLY A 14 20.07 15.96 -22.79
N THR A 15 19.89 15.85 -21.48
CA THR A 15 18.95 14.95 -20.80
C THR A 15 17.85 15.80 -20.20
N PHE A 16 16.60 15.62 -20.64
CA PHE A 16 15.46 16.43 -20.17
C PHE A 16 14.48 15.57 -19.38
N VAL A 17 14.09 16.04 -18.19
CA VAL A 17 13.02 15.44 -17.39
C VAL A 17 11.70 15.99 -17.91
N MET A 18 10.79 15.12 -18.39
CA MET A 18 9.44 15.57 -18.72
C MET A 18 8.72 15.97 -17.43
N LYS A 19 8.52 17.28 -17.24
CA LYS A 19 7.63 17.80 -16.20
C LYS A 19 6.19 17.56 -16.65
N ASN A 20 5.51 16.59 -16.06
CA ASN A 20 4.08 16.40 -16.28
C ASN A 20 3.29 17.32 -15.34
N ALA A 21 2.48 18.22 -15.91
CA ALA A 21 1.65 19.18 -15.18
C ALA A 21 0.54 18.54 -14.32
N LEU A 22 0.25 17.26 -14.52
CA LEU A 22 -0.75 16.52 -13.75
C LEU A 22 -0.22 15.98 -12.42
N ILE A 23 1.10 15.95 -12.19
CA ILE A 23 1.70 15.33 -11.01
C ILE A 23 1.80 16.34 -9.86
N ASN A 24 1.07 16.05 -8.78
CA ASN A 24 1.09 16.75 -7.51
C ASN A 24 1.63 15.83 -6.39
N LYS A 25 1.90 16.41 -5.22
CA LYS A 25 2.43 15.66 -4.04
C LYS A 25 1.52 14.52 -3.56
N GLN A 26 0.25 14.53 -3.92
CA GLN A 26 -0.73 13.52 -3.52
C GLN A 26 -0.85 12.35 -4.51
N ASP A 27 -0.18 12.46 -5.67
CA ASP A 27 -0.19 11.39 -6.66
C ASP A 27 0.77 10.29 -6.27
N ALA A 28 0.23 9.08 -6.15
CA ALA A 28 1.03 7.88 -5.96
C ALA A 28 1.15 7.12 -7.28
N SER A 29 2.37 6.72 -7.61
CA SER A 29 2.61 5.80 -8.72
C SER A 29 2.01 4.42 -8.41
N LEU A 30 1.21 3.90 -9.34
CA LEU A 30 0.68 2.53 -9.25
C LEU A 30 1.77 1.45 -9.39
N ARG A 31 3.02 1.83 -9.66
CA ARG A 31 4.16 0.92 -9.74
C ARG A 31 5.03 0.95 -8.47
N ASP A 32 4.75 1.83 -7.53
CA ASP A 32 5.59 1.95 -6.34
C ASP A 32 5.21 0.88 -5.30
N TYR A 33 6.20 0.09 -4.89
CA TYR A 33 6.12 -0.95 -3.85
C TYR A 33 6.93 -0.60 -2.61
N GLU A 34 7.27 0.68 -2.47
CA GLU A 34 8.13 1.19 -1.41
C GLU A 34 7.36 1.56 -0.13
N GLY A 35 6.02 1.53 -0.21
CA GLY A 35 5.14 1.86 0.90
C GLY A 35 4.99 3.37 1.13
N LEU A 36 3.97 3.74 1.91
CA LEU A 36 3.62 5.14 2.17
C LEU A 36 4.75 5.90 2.90
N THR A 37 5.40 5.28 3.90
CA THR A 37 6.49 5.92 4.66
C THR A 37 7.60 6.41 3.74
N LYS A 38 8.09 5.54 2.84
CA LYS A 38 9.21 5.88 1.96
C LYS A 38 8.82 6.93 0.92
N MET A 39 7.56 6.96 0.50
CA MET A 39 7.04 7.93 -0.46
C MET A 39 6.92 9.35 0.14
N MET A 40 6.41 9.46 1.37
CA MET A 40 6.09 10.74 2.01
C MET A 40 7.16 11.27 2.97
N GLY A 41 8.08 10.41 3.44
CA GLY A 41 9.01 10.72 4.52
C GLY A 41 8.51 10.16 5.85
N GLU A 42 9.40 9.59 6.65
CA GLU A 42 9.05 8.98 7.93
C GLU A 42 8.60 10.03 8.95
N GLU A 43 9.18 11.23 8.90
CA GLU A 43 8.85 12.37 9.76
C GLU A 43 7.42 12.89 9.58
N HIS A 44 6.81 12.61 8.42
CA HIS A 44 5.46 13.06 8.08
C HIS A 44 4.39 12.02 8.38
N ILE A 45 4.79 10.76 8.65
CA ILE A 45 3.88 9.64 8.76
C ILE A 45 3.88 9.05 10.16
N SER A 46 2.69 8.90 10.73
CA SER A 46 2.47 8.12 11.95
C SER A 46 1.37 7.11 11.74
N SER A 47 1.30 6.11 12.63
CA SER A 47 0.29 5.04 12.56
C SER A 47 -0.52 5.00 13.85
N GLN A 48 -1.82 4.78 13.72
CA GLN A 48 -2.68 4.34 14.79
C GLN A 48 -3.13 2.91 14.47
N ILE A 49 -2.75 1.97 15.34
CA ILE A 49 -3.17 0.57 15.23
C ILE A 49 -4.59 0.48 15.79
N ILE A 50 -5.54 0.13 14.93
CA ILE A 50 -6.95 -0.03 15.29
C ILE A 50 -7.21 -1.48 15.71
N GLU A 51 -6.63 -2.42 14.98
CA GLU A 51 -6.76 -3.85 15.25
C GLU A 51 -5.47 -4.57 14.89
N PHE A 52 -5.03 -5.48 15.75
CA PHE A 52 -3.95 -6.39 15.45
C PHE A 52 -4.23 -7.74 16.11
N GLN A 53 -4.52 -8.75 15.30
CA GLN A 53 -4.87 -10.08 15.78
C GLN A 53 -4.37 -11.20 14.86
N ILE A 54 -4.33 -12.41 15.40
CA ILE A 54 -4.08 -13.63 14.64
C ILE A 54 -5.42 -14.36 14.47
N LEU A 55 -5.72 -14.75 13.24
CA LEU A 55 -6.95 -15.49 12.91
C LEU A 55 -6.67 -16.59 11.88
N PHE A 56 -7.62 -17.51 11.73
CA PHE A 56 -7.61 -18.48 10.64
C PHE A 56 -8.30 -17.90 9.39
N PRO A 57 -7.74 -18.13 8.20
CA PRO A 57 -8.21 -17.47 6.98
C PRO A 57 -9.57 -18.01 6.52
N ASP A 58 -10.44 -17.12 6.07
CA ASP A 58 -11.65 -17.49 5.34
C ASP A 58 -11.33 -17.95 3.91
N GLU A 59 -12.34 -18.31 3.12
CA GLU A 59 -12.13 -18.79 1.74
C GLU A 59 -11.46 -17.74 0.85
N LYS A 60 -11.83 -16.46 1.00
CA LYS A 60 -11.24 -15.38 0.21
C LYS A 60 -9.76 -15.21 0.55
N ILE A 61 -9.40 -15.20 1.83
CA ILE A 61 -8.01 -15.07 2.28
C ILE A 61 -7.20 -16.28 1.82
N GLN A 62 -7.76 -17.50 1.90
CA GLN A 62 -7.10 -18.71 1.39
C GLN A 62 -6.78 -18.61 -0.10
N GLU A 63 -7.72 -18.13 -0.91
CA GLU A 63 -7.52 -17.95 -2.35
C GLU A 63 -6.47 -16.88 -2.66
N GLN A 64 -6.56 -15.70 -2.02
CA GLN A 64 -5.64 -14.59 -2.30
C GLN A 64 -4.21 -14.87 -1.83
N LEU A 65 -4.05 -15.56 -0.69
CA LEU A 65 -2.75 -15.88 -0.10
C LEU A 65 -2.26 -17.30 -0.45
N LEU A 66 -3.01 -18.08 -1.24
CA LEU A 66 -2.65 -19.45 -1.61
C LEU A 66 -2.31 -20.33 -0.40
N ILE A 67 -3.06 -20.15 0.70
CA ILE A 67 -2.87 -20.86 1.98
C ILE A 67 -4.08 -21.74 2.29
N LYS A 68 -3.90 -22.66 3.24
CA LYS A 68 -4.95 -23.53 3.76
C LYS A 68 -5.66 -22.91 4.96
N LYS A 69 -6.91 -23.31 5.20
CA LYS A 69 -7.73 -22.90 6.37
C LYS A 69 -7.07 -23.04 7.74
N ASN A 70 -6.05 -23.89 7.88
CA ASN A 70 -5.34 -24.14 9.14
C ASN A 70 -3.99 -23.39 9.24
N GLN A 71 -3.67 -22.51 8.29
CA GLN A 71 -2.49 -21.66 8.32
C GLN A 71 -2.89 -20.28 8.84
N PRO A 72 -2.49 -19.89 10.07
CA PRO A 72 -2.92 -18.63 10.66
C PRO A 72 -2.32 -17.43 9.91
N VAL A 73 -3.06 -16.33 9.94
CA VAL A 73 -2.68 -15.04 9.36
C VAL A 73 -2.75 -13.95 10.42
N TYR A 74 -1.89 -12.94 10.30
CA TYR A 74 -2.13 -11.66 10.96
C TYR A 74 -3.25 -10.93 10.21
N SER A 75 -4.18 -10.33 10.94
CA SER A 75 -5.13 -9.32 10.46
C SER A 75 -4.81 -8.02 11.17
N ILE A 76 -4.51 -6.99 10.37
CA ILE A 76 -3.99 -5.71 10.85
C ILE A 76 -4.84 -4.60 10.26
N ILE A 77 -5.48 -3.79 11.09
CA ILE A 77 -6.15 -2.56 10.68
C ILE A 77 -5.37 -1.37 11.24
N ARG A 78 -4.87 -0.52 10.35
CA ARG A 78 -4.12 0.70 10.72
C ARG A 78 -4.69 1.92 10.03
N LEU A 79 -4.85 2.99 10.79
CA LEU A 79 -4.98 4.32 10.23
C LEU A 79 -3.58 4.92 10.12
N ARG A 80 -3.19 5.32 8.92
CA ARG A 80 -1.96 6.07 8.69
C ARG A 80 -2.31 7.55 8.61
N LEU A 81 -1.56 8.36 9.33
CA LEU A 81 -1.70 9.80 9.33
C LEU A 81 -0.59 10.44 8.51
N LEU A 82 -0.92 11.49 7.78
CA LEU A 82 0.02 12.38 7.13
C LEU A 82 -0.10 13.75 7.80
N ASP A 83 1.00 14.24 8.38
CA ASP A 83 1.01 15.50 9.14
C ASP A 83 -0.11 15.58 10.20
N ASN A 84 -0.30 14.49 10.96
CA ASN A 84 -1.34 14.29 11.97
C ASN A 84 -2.79 14.32 11.45
N LYS A 85 -3.01 14.16 10.15
CA LYS A 85 -4.35 14.04 9.55
C LYS A 85 -4.60 12.63 9.00
N PRO A 86 -5.81 12.05 9.17
CA PRO A 86 -6.17 10.78 8.54
C PRO A 86 -5.87 10.78 7.03
N TYR A 87 -5.09 9.80 6.58
CA TYR A 87 -4.64 9.75 5.18
C TYR A 87 -5.03 8.46 4.45
N VAL A 88 -4.85 7.31 5.10
CA VAL A 88 -5.27 6.02 4.57
C VAL A 88 -5.65 5.08 5.70
N LEU A 89 -6.75 4.36 5.49
CA LEU A 89 -7.13 3.23 6.33
C LEU A 89 -6.69 1.94 5.62
N GLU A 90 -5.80 1.20 6.24
CA GLU A 90 -5.21 -0.03 5.71
C GLU A 90 -5.79 -1.24 6.46
N HIS A 91 -6.26 -2.24 5.71
CA HIS A 91 -6.50 -3.58 6.21
C HIS A 91 -5.55 -4.55 5.52
N THR A 92 -4.63 -5.12 6.29
CA THR A 92 -3.55 -5.95 5.78
C THR A 92 -3.57 -7.33 6.41
N ILE A 93 -3.47 -8.36 5.57
CA ILE A 93 -3.49 -9.75 5.96
C ILE A 93 -2.20 -10.42 5.48
N MET A 94 -1.50 -11.10 6.40
CA MET A 94 -0.17 -11.68 6.15
C MET A 94 -0.04 -13.09 6.76
N PRO A 95 0.51 -14.07 6.04
CA PRO A 95 0.78 -15.40 6.61
C PRO A 95 1.76 -15.35 7.78
N VAL A 96 1.39 -15.93 8.93
CA VAL A 96 2.23 -15.93 10.15
C VAL A 96 3.53 -16.72 9.96
N ASP A 97 3.49 -17.73 9.09
CA ASP A 97 4.63 -18.56 8.72
C ASP A 97 5.63 -17.86 7.78
N LEU A 98 5.27 -16.70 7.21
CA LEU A 98 6.19 -15.86 6.45
C LEU A 98 6.63 -14.63 7.26
N VAL A 99 5.70 -14.00 7.99
CA VAL A 99 5.96 -12.74 8.68
C VAL A 99 6.17 -12.97 10.19
N HIS A 100 7.22 -13.70 10.54
CA HIS A 100 7.48 -14.06 11.93
C HIS A 100 7.80 -12.84 12.80
N GLY A 101 7.28 -12.79 14.03
CA GLY A 101 7.71 -11.79 15.03
C GLY A 101 7.10 -10.39 14.84
N LEU A 102 6.02 -10.28 14.06
CA LEU A 102 5.31 -9.01 13.91
C LEU A 102 4.75 -8.54 15.27
N SER A 103 5.00 -7.29 15.63
CA SER A 103 4.60 -6.68 16.90
C SER A 103 3.98 -5.29 16.68
N GLU A 104 3.27 -4.77 17.67
CA GLU A 104 2.74 -3.39 17.59
C GLU A 104 3.85 -2.35 17.39
N GLU A 105 5.03 -2.55 17.99
CA GLU A 105 6.19 -1.69 17.77
C GLU A 105 6.57 -1.64 16.29
N ILE A 106 6.68 -2.80 15.63
CA ILE A 106 6.96 -2.87 14.19
C ILE A 106 5.83 -2.21 13.37
N LEU A 107 4.57 -2.41 13.79
CA LEU A 107 3.40 -1.86 13.11
C LEU A 107 3.29 -0.33 13.20
N ASN A 108 4.00 0.32 14.12
CA ASN A 108 4.10 1.77 14.14
C ASN A 108 4.97 2.31 12.99
N HIS A 109 5.87 1.48 12.45
CA HIS A 109 6.77 1.80 11.34
C HIS A 109 6.29 1.21 10.00
N SER A 110 7.18 1.20 9.01
CA SER A 110 6.95 0.64 7.68
C SER A 110 7.04 -0.89 7.70
N ILE A 111 5.90 -1.57 7.43
CA ILE A 111 5.88 -3.03 7.27
C ILE A 111 6.80 -3.46 6.12
N TYR A 112 6.82 -2.72 5.02
CA TYR A 112 7.71 -3.04 3.89
C TYR A 112 9.19 -2.95 4.23
N THR A 113 9.57 -2.01 5.12
CA THR A 113 10.94 -1.91 5.63
C THR A 113 11.26 -3.15 6.46
N TYR A 114 10.37 -3.55 7.36
CA TYR A 114 10.52 -4.77 8.15
C TYR A 114 10.68 -6.03 7.27
N LEU A 115 9.81 -6.20 6.26
CA LEU A 115 9.89 -7.34 5.34
C LEU A 115 11.24 -7.40 4.60
N LYS A 116 11.75 -6.26 4.13
CA LYS A 116 12.98 -6.20 3.32
C LYS A 116 14.25 -6.25 4.16
N GLU A 117 14.32 -5.41 5.18
CA GLU A 117 15.53 -5.16 5.94
C GLU A 117 15.69 -6.13 7.12
N THR A 118 14.58 -6.54 7.75
CA THR A 118 14.62 -7.46 8.89
C THR A 118 14.42 -8.91 8.47
N LEU A 119 13.43 -9.19 7.63
CA LEU A 119 13.15 -10.57 7.17
C LEU A 119 13.89 -10.95 5.87
N GLY A 120 14.53 -10.00 5.20
CA GLY A 120 15.35 -10.26 4.01
C GLY A 120 14.55 -10.61 2.75
N TYR A 121 13.26 -10.31 2.71
CA TYR A 121 12.41 -10.64 1.56
C TYR A 121 12.64 -9.72 0.37
N VAL A 122 12.57 -10.31 -0.83
CA VAL A 122 12.57 -9.60 -2.10
C VAL A 122 11.18 -9.70 -2.72
N LEU A 123 10.54 -8.56 -2.91
CA LEU A 123 9.22 -8.47 -3.54
C LEU A 123 9.38 -8.53 -5.07
N SER A 124 8.58 -9.34 -5.73
CA SER A 124 8.60 -9.51 -7.19
C SER A 124 7.63 -8.57 -7.91
N GLY A 125 6.52 -8.23 -7.26
CA GLY A 125 5.45 -7.42 -7.84
C GLY A 125 4.16 -7.57 -7.06
N ALA A 126 3.11 -6.88 -7.49
CA ALA A 126 1.78 -7.02 -6.93
C ALA A 126 0.72 -6.97 -8.03
N PHE A 127 -0.37 -7.70 -7.84
CA PHE A 127 -1.61 -7.43 -8.55
C PHE A 127 -2.40 -6.38 -7.76
N ARG A 128 -2.90 -5.36 -8.46
CA ARG A 128 -3.66 -4.26 -7.85
C ARG A 128 -5.00 -4.11 -8.57
N LYS A 129 -6.06 -3.96 -7.79
CA LYS A 129 -7.41 -3.64 -8.24
C LYS A 129 -7.84 -2.35 -7.57
N ILE A 130 -8.31 -1.39 -8.37
CA ILE A 130 -8.75 -0.08 -7.89
C ILE A 130 -10.27 -0.03 -8.02
N ASN A 131 -10.95 0.24 -6.90
CA ASN A 131 -12.40 0.32 -6.83
C ASN A 131 -12.83 1.70 -6.32
N ALA A 132 -13.97 2.18 -6.81
CA ALA A 132 -14.68 3.28 -6.19
C ALA A 132 -15.79 2.71 -5.31
N ASP A 133 -15.78 3.09 -4.04
CA ASP A 133 -16.63 2.52 -3.00
C ASP A 133 -17.43 3.59 -2.26
N LYS A 134 -18.50 3.14 -1.59
CA LYS A 134 -19.18 3.91 -0.55
C LYS A 134 -18.41 3.81 0.78
N PRO A 135 -18.53 4.81 1.66
CA PRO A 135 -17.82 4.81 2.92
C PRO A 135 -18.44 3.77 3.88
N SER A 136 -17.57 2.89 4.38
CA SER A 136 -17.86 1.93 5.44
C SER A 136 -17.96 2.63 6.80
N GLN A 137 -18.35 1.87 7.83
CA GLN A 137 -18.36 2.40 9.20
C GLN A 137 -16.94 2.79 9.67
N TYR A 138 -15.92 2.00 9.32
CA TYR A 138 -14.53 2.32 9.67
C TYR A 138 -14.04 3.57 8.94
N ASP A 139 -14.42 3.76 7.66
CA ASP A 139 -14.04 4.97 6.91
C ASP A 139 -14.63 6.23 7.59
N LYS A 140 -15.87 6.16 8.07
CA LYS A 140 -16.51 7.27 8.78
C LYS A 140 -15.87 7.54 10.14
N MET A 141 -15.50 6.49 10.87
CA MET A 141 -14.92 6.60 12.21
C MET A 141 -13.46 7.07 12.22
N TYR A 142 -12.66 6.59 11.27
CA TYR A 142 -11.20 6.75 11.29
C TYR A 142 -10.66 7.60 10.15
N LEU A 143 -11.31 7.59 8.99
CA LEU A 143 -10.83 8.27 7.77
C LEU A 143 -11.57 9.60 7.51
N ASP A 144 -12.34 10.09 8.48
CA ASP A 144 -13.10 11.34 8.39
C ASP A 144 -13.99 11.42 7.12
N CYS A 145 -14.56 10.27 6.73
CA CYS A 145 -15.52 10.21 5.62
C CYS A 145 -16.93 10.53 6.09
N LYS A 146 -17.67 11.31 5.31
CA LYS A 146 -19.12 11.50 5.48
C LYS A 146 -19.89 10.37 4.81
N GLU A 147 -21.22 10.36 4.98
CA GLU A 147 -22.07 9.28 4.48
C GLU A 147 -22.05 9.07 2.96
N HIS A 148 -21.74 10.12 2.20
CA HIS A 148 -21.77 10.10 0.73
C HIS A 148 -20.41 10.46 0.09
N ASP A 149 -19.35 10.55 0.90
CA ASP A 149 -18.02 10.78 0.36
C ASP A 149 -17.58 9.52 -0.42
N PRO A 150 -17.13 9.66 -1.68
CA PRO A 150 -16.55 8.53 -2.39
C PRO A 150 -15.26 8.08 -1.69
N VAL A 151 -15.04 6.76 -1.69
CA VAL A 151 -13.82 6.16 -1.20
C VAL A 151 -13.11 5.48 -2.36
N LEU A 152 -11.82 5.77 -2.51
CA LEU A 152 -10.95 5.08 -3.44
C LEU A 152 -10.27 3.92 -2.72
N GLU A 153 -10.61 2.70 -3.09
CA GLU A 153 -10.00 1.49 -2.55
C GLU A 153 -8.95 0.95 -3.52
N VAL A 154 -7.79 0.60 -2.97
CA VAL A 154 -6.78 -0.22 -3.64
C VAL A 154 -6.68 -1.55 -2.92
N GLU A 155 -7.22 -2.59 -3.56
CA GLU A 155 -7.07 -3.98 -3.17
C GLU A 155 -5.83 -4.57 -3.87
N GLN A 156 -4.95 -5.24 -3.14
CA GLN A 156 -3.73 -5.79 -3.73
C GLN A 156 -3.28 -7.11 -3.12
N VAL A 157 -2.54 -7.89 -3.91
CA VAL A 157 -1.78 -9.07 -3.45
C VAL A 157 -0.32 -8.88 -3.85
N VAL A 158 0.59 -8.91 -2.88
CA VAL A 158 2.03 -8.73 -3.09
C VAL A 158 2.74 -10.09 -3.05
N TYR A 159 3.60 -10.32 -4.03
CA TYR A 159 4.31 -11.58 -4.22
C TYR A 159 5.80 -11.43 -3.91
N LEU A 160 6.35 -12.47 -3.29
CA LEU A 160 7.78 -12.70 -3.17
C LEU A 160 8.37 -13.14 -4.52
N LYS A 161 9.70 -13.03 -4.63
CA LYS A 161 10.47 -13.51 -5.79
C LYS A 161 10.30 -15.01 -6.07
N ASP A 162 9.97 -15.80 -5.05
CA ASP A 162 9.68 -17.23 -5.19
C ASP A 162 8.22 -17.54 -5.58
N GLY A 163 7.41 -16.51 -5.83
CA GLY A 163 6.02 -16.63 -6.28
C GLY A 163 4.99 -16.77 -5.16
N ARG A 164 5.40 -16.83 -3.88
CA ARG A 164 4.45 -16.89 -2.76
C ARG A 164 3.86 -15.51 -2.47
N PRO A 165 2.53 -15.38 -2.26
CA PRO A 165 1.93 -14.13 -1.79
C PRO A 165 2.26 -13.91 -0.31
N ILE A 166 2.83 -12.76 0.02
CA ILE A 166 3.18 -12.38 1.40
C ILE A 166 2.16 -11.44 2.04
N GLU A 167 1.35 -10.78 1.22
CA GLU A 167 0.40 -9.77 1.65
C GLU A 167 -0.84 -9.83 0.78
N TYR A 168 -2.00 -9.79 1.43
CA TYR A 168 -3.27 -9.40 0.82
C TYR A 168 -3.81 -8.21 1.59
N SER A 169 -4.09 -7.10 0.92
CA SER A 169 -4.49 -5.87 1.61
C SER A 169 -5.51 -5.05 0.84
N ARG A 170 -6.22 -4.20 1.59
CA ARG A 170 -7.06 -3.12 1.07
C ARG A 170 -6.64 -1.81 1.72
N SER A 171 -6.29 -0.84 0.90
CA SER A 171 -6.01 0.53 1.31
C SER A 171 -7.14 1.44 0.86
N ARG A 172 -7.77 2.15 1.79
CA ARG A 172 -8.93 3.01 1.52
C ARG A 172 -8.57 4.47 1.73
N HIS A 173 -8.89 5.29 0.75
CA HIS A 173 -8.59 6.72 0.69
C HIS A 173 -9.88 7.52 0.52
N ARG A 174 -10.03 8.62 1.26
CA ARG A 174 -11.10 9.58 0.98
C ARG A 174 -10.81 10.24 -0.37
N TYR A 175 -11.86 10.51 -1.15
CA TYR A 175 -11.77 10.97 -2.54
C TYR A 175 -10.86 12.19 -2.78
N ASP A 176 -10.61 13.02 -1.77
CA ASP A 176 -9.86 14.28 -1.83
C ASP A 176 -8.43 14.18 -1.29
N THR A 177 -7.98 13.00 -0.82
CA THR A 177 -6.66 12.85 -0.17
C THR A 177 -5.61 12.19 -1.04
N ARG A 178 -6.01 11.39 -2.04
CA ARG A 178 -5.07 10.63 -2.87
C ARG A 178 -5.57 10.39 -4.28
N SER A 179 -4.64 10.47 -5.21
CA SER A 179 -4.80 10.09 -6.61
C SER A 179 -3.75 9.06 -6.99
N PHE A 180 -4.05 8.23 -7.99
CA PHE A 180 -3.14 7.23 -8.51
C PHE A 180 -2.83 7.52 -9.97
N ILE A 181 -1.54 7.54 -10.29
CA ILE A 181 -1.05 7.77 -11.64
C ILE A 181 -0.35 6.52 -12.17
N MET A 182 -0.60 6.23 -13.44
CA MET A 182 0.13 5.20 -14.19
C MET A 182 0.67 5.85 -15.45
N LEU A 183 1.97 5.70 -15.65
CA LEU A 183 2.57 5.98 -16.93
C LEU A 183 2.50 4.71 -17.77
N ASP A 184 1.72 4.76 -18.85
CA ASP A 184 1.71 3.70 -19.84
C ASP A 184 2.87 3.92 -20.83
N HIS A 185 3.72 2.91 -20.99
CA HIS A 185 4.78 2.91 -21.98
C HIS A 185 4.35 1.96 -23.09
N ARG A 186 4.11 2.49 -24.29
CA ARG A 186 4.08 1.65 -25.48
C ARG A 186 5.52 1.23 -25.76
N GLU A 187 5.82 -0.06 -25.63
CA GLU A 187 7.02 -0.61 -26.27
C GLU A 187 6.89 -0.40 -27.79
N GLN A 188 7.99 0.02 -28.43
CA GLN A 188 8.13 0.03 -29.89
C GLN A 188 8.62 -1.33 -30.35
#